data_AF-A0A225DFT6-F1
#
_entry.id   AF-A0A225DFT6-F1
#
_cell.length_a   1.000
_cell.length_b   1.000
_cell.length_c   1.000
_cell.angle_alpha   90.00
_cell.angle_beta   90.00
_cell.angle_gamma   90.00
#
_symmetry.space_group_name_H-M   'P 1'
#
loop_
_entity.id
_entity.type
_entity.pdbx_description
1 polymer ?
#
loop_
_entity_poly.entity_id
_entity_poly.type
_entity_poly.pdbx_seq_one_letter_code
_entity_poly.pdbx_strand_id
1 'polypeptide(L)'
;MRRMLVWGGLLAVWGLVSAGPARADLVVIDGTSANNDGSATGGVNSGGWLYMQSVLESMAAQVPAGTPKVVVNLGADPGTAAGDAIAAAFNNSALPGQGWTMTTVTGADIDPFLTNQLSATSQGILAITTAGLTSGDLTGSKLDQLDADGASVGNFLSSGGSVWAMGEVGSGAWGWLPSVVPGISTTGFGTGGFQQITLTSDGAAAFPGLTSDDVASVTWNSGFQHGTGGLTVLGTAPAGDGSAAVILGNLGAPPAFPPVGVPAPPAVVLLAVGACAMAARRRRTV
;
A
#
# COMPACT_ATOMS: atom_id res chain seq x y z
N MET A 1 55.02 -47.44 18.81
CA MET A 1 54.11 -46.42 19.37
C MET A 1 53.95 -45.29 18.35
N ARG A 2 52.91 -45.35 17.50
CA ARG A 2 52.60 -44.29 16.52
C ARG A 2 51.36 -43.54 17.00
N ARG A 3 51.52 -42.26 17.36
CA ARG A 3 50.43 -41.36 17.71
C ARG A 3 49.73 -40.93 16.42
N MET A 4 48.49 -41.39 16.22
CA MET A 4 47.60 -40.86 15.18
C MET A 4 46.98 -39.55 15.70
N LEU A 5 47.37 -38.44 15.07
CA LEU A 5 46.83 -37.12 15.31
C LEU A 5 45.58 -36.97 14.42
N VAL A 6 44.38 -37.09 15.01
CA VAL A 6 43.12 -36.88 14.29
C VAL A 6 42.83 -35.38 14.26
N TRP A 7 43.06 -34.74 13.12
CA TRP A 7 42.62 -33.38 12.82
C TRP A 7 41.13 -33.41 12.47
N GLY A 8 40.26 -33.09 13.43
CA GLY A 8 38.84 -32.85 13.21
C GLY A 8 38.62 -31.47 12.61
N GLY A 9 38.49 -31.39 11.28
CA GLY A 9 38.19 -30.16 10.55
C GLY A 9 36.82 -29.58 10.95
N LEU A 10 36.83 -28.35 11.45
CA LEU A 10 35.64 -27.56 11.73
C LEU A 10 35.12 -27.00 10.39
N LEU A 11 34.08 -27.62 9.82
CA LEU A 11 33.36 -27.04 8.67
C LEU A 11 32.56 -25.82 9.16
N ALA A 12 33.09 -24.62 8.96
CA ALA A 12 32.35 -23.38 9.15
C ALA A 12 31.50 -23.13 7.91
N VAL A 13 30.21 -23.48 7.97
CA VAL A 13 29.22 -23.11 6.95
C VAL A 13 28.93 -21.62 7.12
N TRP A 14 29.66 -20.79 6.38
CA TRP A 14 29.31 -19.39 6.17
C TRP A 14 28.14 -19.35 5.17
N GLY A 15 26.92 -19.41 5.69
CA GLY A 15 25.75 -19.04 4.92
C GLY A 15 25.77 -17.54 4.70
N LEU A 16 26.28 -17.10 3.54
CA LEU A 16 26.00 -15.76 3.03
C LEU A 16 24.49 -15.72 2.80
N VAL A 17 23.74 -15.19 3.77
CA VAL A 17 22.37 -14.75 3.51
C VAL A 17 22.53 -13.53 2.61
N SER A 18 22.45 -13.74 1.31
CA SER A 18 22.27 -12.67 0.35
C SER A 18 20.99 -11.95 0.74
N ALA A 19 21.12 -10.83 1.43
CA ALA A 19 20.03 -9.88 1.56
C ALA A 19 19.63 -9.52 0.12
N GLY A 20 18.45 -9.99 -0.30
CA GLY A 20 17.89 -9.58 -1.58
C GLY A 20 17.78 -8.05 -1.64
N PRO A 21 17.68 -7.45 -2.84
CA PRO A 21 17.39 -6.03 -2.94
C PRO A 21 16.17 -5.72 -2.07
N ALA A 22 16.29 -4.68 -1.23
CA ALA A 22 15.17 -4.18 -0.43
C ALA A 22 13.98 -3.98 -1.37
N ARG A 23 12.87 -4.69 -1.12
CA ARG A 23 11.65 -4.55 -1.91
C ARG A 23 11.11 -3.14 -1.67
N ALA A 24 10.83 -2.43 -2.76
CA ALA A 24 10.22 -1.12 -2.70
C ALA A 24 8.72 -1.32 -2.47
N ASP A 25 8.28 -1.22 -1.23
CA ASP A 25 6.85 -1.25 -0.89
C ASP A 25 6.25 0.07 -1.36
N LEU A 26 5.31 0.04 -2.31
CA LEU A 26 4.75 1.27 -2.87
C LEU A 26 3.54 1.71 -2.07
N VAL A 27 3.52 2.97 -1.69
CA VAL A 27 2.43 3.60 -0.96
C VAL A 27 2.03 4.86 -1.72
N VAL A 28 0.75 4.96 -2.05
CA VAL A 28 0.09 6.19 -2.49
C VAL A 28 -1.07 6.44 -1.55
N ILE A 29 -1.05 7.56 -0.84
CA ILE A 29 -2.14 7.99 0.03
C ILE A 29 -2.61 9.32 -0.49
N ASP A 30 -3.88 9.44 -0.81
CA ASP A 30 -4.44 10.69 -1.24
C ASP A 30 -5.74 11.03 -0.53
N GLY A 31 -5.95 12.32 -0.31
CA GLY A 31 -7.16 12.85 0.30
C GLY A 31 -8.27 13.14 -0.70
N THR A 32 -8.20 12.60 -1.92
CA THR A 32 -9.17 12.89 -2.98
C THR A 32 -10.47 12.10 -2.81
N SER A 33 -11.54 12.58 -3.43
CA SER A 33 -12.73 11.78 -3.76
C SER A 33 -12.77 11.49 -5.25
N ALA A 34 -11.63 11.09 -5.83
CA ALA A 34 -11.51 10.90 -7.27
C ALA A 34 -12.55 9.91 -7.85
N ASN A 35 -13.04 8.97 -7.06
CA ASN A 35 -14.15 8.09 -7.45
C ASN A 35 -15.47 8.85 -7.74
N ASN A 36 -15.68 10.02 -7.15
CA ASN A 36 -16.86 10.86 -7.33
C ASN A 36 -16.72 11.91 -8.44
N ASP A 37 -15.49 12.24 -8.85
CA ASP A 37 -15.19 13.41 -9.70
C ASP A 37 -14.70 13.01 -11.10
N GLY A 38 -15.18 11.89 -11.62
CA GLY A 38 -14.76 11.36 -12.91
C GLY A 38 -15.89 10.73 -13.72
N SER A 39 -15.52 10.32 -14.94
CA SER A 39 -16.42 9.60 -15.84
C SER A 39 -15.62 8.76 -16.83
N ALA A 40 -16.30 7.83 -17.49
CA ALA A 40 -15.76 7.10 -18.64
C ALA A 40 -16.69 7.27 -19.85
N THR A 41 -16.15 7.70 -20.98
CA THR A 41 -16.87 7.77 -22.25
C THR A 41 -16.09 7.04 -23.32
N GLY A 42 -16.71 6.06 -23.99
CA GLY A 42 -16.05 5.29 -25.04
C GLY A 42 -14.80 4.52 -24.57
N GLY A 43 -14.75 4.13 -23.29
CA GLY A 43 -13.58 3.47 -22.70
C GLY A 43 -12.43 4.43 -22.33
N VAL A 44 -12.65 5.75 -22.37
CA VAL A 44 -11.66 6.75 -21.96
C VAL A 44 -12.11 7.38 -20.66
N ASN A 45 -11.25 7.30 -19.63
CA ASN A 45 -11.48 7.93 -18.33
C ASN A 45 -11.14 9.43 -18.37
N SER A 46 -11.83 10.22 -17.56
CA SER A 46 -11.60 11.66 -17.40
C SER A 46 -11.70 12.07 -15.92
N GLY A 47 -11.03 13.17 -15.54
CA GLY A 47 -11.08 13.71 -14.18
C GLY A 47 -10.54 12.72 -13.15
N GLY A 48 -11.25 12.53 -12.04
CA GLY A 48 -10.83 11.63 -10.97
C GLY A 48 -10.60 10.19 -11.41
N TRP A 49 -11.38 9.68 -12.37
CA TRP A 49 -11.21 8.31 -12.87
C TRP A 49 -9.93 8.15 -13.71
N LEU A 50 -9.50 9.22 -14.40
CA LEU A 50 -8.22 9.23 -15.12
C LEU A 50 -7.05 9.22 -14.12
N TYR A 51 -7.13 10.03 -13.05
CA TYR A 51 -6.16 9.99 -11.95
C TYR A 51 -6.06 8.58 -11.34
N MET A 52 -7.20 7.97 -11.02
CA MET A 52 -7.27 6.60 -10.51
C MET A 52 -6.58 5.59 -11.44
N GLN A 53 -6.81 5.68 -12.74
CA GLN A 53 -6.12 4.88 -13.74
C GLN A 53 -4.60 5.12 -13.71
N SER A 54 -4.15 6.38 -13.69
CA SER A 54 -2.73 6.72 -13.66
C SER A 54 -2.02 6.20 -12.40
N VAL A 55 -2.68 6.23 -11.24
CA VAL A 55 -2.11 5.65 -10.01
C VAL A 55 -1.89 4.15 -10.17
N LEU A 56 -2.89 3.42 -10.68
CA LEU A 56 -2.77 1.97 -10.91
C LEU A 56 -1.64 1.64 -11.90
N GLU A 57 -1.55 2.37 -13.01
CA GLU A 57 -0.50 2.18 -14.02
C GLU A 57 0.90 2.46 -13.46
N SER A 58 1.05 3.57 -12.73
CA SER A 58 2.32 3.96 -12.12
C SER A 58 2.79 2.99 -11.04
N MET A 59 1.87 2.49 -10.22
CA MET A 59 2.19 1.47 -9.21
C MET A 59 2.54 0.14 -9.87
N ALA A 60 1.71 -0.33 -10.80
CA ALA A 60 1.92 -1.60 -11.49
C ALA A 60 3.28 -1.67 -12.22
N ALA A 61 3.75 -0.54 -12.78
CA ALA A 61 5.06 -0.44 -13.42
C ALA A 61 6.24 -0.62 -12.46
N GLN A 62 6.03 -0.38 -11.17
CA GLN A 62 7.06 -0.41 -10.12
C GLN A 62 6.91 -1.61 -9.18
N VAL A 63 5.79 -2.33 -9.22
CA VAL A 63 5.61 -3.57 -8.46
C VAL A 63 6.74 -4.56 -8.85
N PRO A 64 7.45 -5.15 -7.87
CA PRO A 64 8.59 -6.01 -8.16
C PRO A 64 8.24 -7.17 -9.09
N ALA A 65 9.17 -7.51 -9.98
CA ALA A 65 9.03 -8.69 -10.83
C ALA A 65 8.80 -9.95 -9.98
N GLY A 66 7.82 -10.76 -10.38
CA GLY A 66 7.42 -11.98 -9.66
C GLY A 66 6.34 -11.77 -8.59
N THR A 67 5.98 -10.53 -8.26
CA THR A 67 4.75 -10.25 -7.48
C THR A 67 3.51 -10.56 -8.32
N PRO A 68 2.44 -11.15 -7.76
CA PRO A 68 1.22 -11.42 -8.49
C PRO A 68 0.60 -10.15 -9.07
N LYS A 69 0.14 -10.24 -10.31
CA LYS A 69 -0.54 -9.15 -11.02
C LYS A 69 -2.02 -9.10 -10.65
N VAL A 70 -2.30 -8.88 -9.36
CA VAL A 70 -3.66 -8.76 -8.84
C VAL A 70 -3.82 -7.44 -8.11
N VAL A 71 -4.84 -6.68 -8.50
CA VAL A 71 -5.35 -5.52 -7.75
C VAL A 71 -6.53 -6.00 -6.91
N VAL A 72 -6.47 -5.79 -5.60
CA VAL A 72 -7.61 -6.00 -4.72
C VAL A 72 -8.27 -4.66 -4.45
N ASN A 73 -9.50 -4.49 -4.92
CA ASN A 73 -10.39 -3.42 -4.50
C ASN A 73 -11.02 -3.77 -3.14
N LEU A 74 -10.71 -3.01 -2.11
CA LEU A 74 -11.26 -3.19 -0.77
C LEU A 74 -12.35 -2.15 -0.50
N GLY A 75 -13.58 -2.61 -0.31
CA GLY A 75 -14.67 -1.80 0.20
C GLY A 75 -15.58 -1.14 -0.82
N ALA A 76 -15.16 -0.96 -2.09
CA ALA A 76 -16.02 -0.41 -3.13
C ALA A 76 -16.96 -1.47 -3.74
N ASP A 77 -18.25 -1.42 -3.39
CA ASP A 77 -19.26 -2.43 -3.77
C ASP A 77 -19.51 -2.45 -5.30
N PRO A 78 -19.47 -3.61 -6.00
CA PRO A 78 -19.74 -3.68 -7.44
C PRO A 78 -21.12 -3.16 -7.85
N GLY A 79 -21.21 -2.44 -8.97
CA GLY A 79 -22.47 -1.87 -9.48
C GLY A 79 -22.95 -0.62 -8.72
N THR A 80 -22.07 -0.01 -7.95
CA THR A 80 -22.28 1.28 -7.27
C THR A 80 -21.32 2.31 -7.84
N ALA A 81 -21.53 3.60 -7.56
CA ALA A 81 -20.63 4.66 -8.03
C ALA A 81 -19.15 4.41 -7.66
N ALA A 82 -18.88 3.96 -6.42
CA ALA A 82 -17.52 3.64 -5.98
C ALA A 82 -16.92 2.45 -6.74
N GLY A 83 -17.69 1.36 -6.86
CA GLY A 83 -17.29 0.15 -7.58
C GLY A 83 -17.08 0.38 -9.08
N ASP A 84 -17.95 1.15 -9.70
CA ASP A 84 -17.88 1.49 -11.12
C ASP A 84 -16.66 2.37 -11.42
N ALA A 85 -16.32 3.29 -10.53
CA ALA A 85 -15.13 4.15 -10.68
C ALA A 85 -13.83 3.34 -10.70
N ILE A 86 -13.61 2.46 -9.72
CA ILE A 86 -12.39 1.63 -9.67
C ILE A 86 -12.37 0.58 -10.79
N ALA A 87 -13.54 0.03 -11.15
CA ALA A 87 -13.66 -0.86 -12.30
C ALA A 87 -13.33 -0.16 -13.62
N ALA A 88 -13.78 1.08 -13.83
CA ALA A 88 -13.46 1.87 -15.01
C ALA A 88 -11.97 2.25 -15.05
N ALA A 89 -11.42 2.69 -13.92
CA ALA A 89 -9.98 2.97 -13.78
C ALA A 89 -9.13 1.75 -14.16
N PHE A 90 -9.48 0.56 -13.66
CA PHE A 90 -8.77 -0.67 -13.98
C PHE A 90 -8.99 -1.13 -15.43
N ASN A 91 -10.23 -1.25 -15.89
CA ASN A 91 -10.54 -1.85 -17.19
C ASN A 91 -10.11 -0.99 -18.38
N ASN A 92 -10.07 0.33 -18.23
CA ASN A 92 -9.62 1.25 -19.28
C ASN A 92 -8.12 1.56 -19.21
N SER A 93 -7.40 0.98 -18.23
CA SER A 93 -5.94 1.07 -18.13
C SER A 93 -5.23 0.06 -19.05
N ALA A 94 -3.90 0.16 -19.10
CA ALA A 94 -3.06 -0.87 -19.73
C ALA A 94 -2.96 -2.18 -18.92
N LEU A 95 -3.38 -2.20 -17.64
CA LEU A 95 -3.18 -3.34 -16.73
C LEU A 95 -3.79 -4.66 -17.25
N PRO A 96 -5.07 -4.72 -17.69
CA PRO A 96 -5.65 -5.95 -18.23
C PRO A 96 -4.85 -6.51 -19.41
N GLY A 97 -4.42 -5.64 -20.33
CA GLY A 97 -3.58 -6.02 -21.46
C GLY A 97 -2.18 -6.52 -21.05
N GLN A 98 -1.72 -6.14 -19.88
CA GLN A 98 -0.47 -6.60 -19.26
C GLN A 98 -0.67 -7.85 -18.37
N GLY A 99 -1.86 -8.45 -18.36
CA GLY A 99 -2.18 -9.67 -17.61
C GLY A 99 -2.48 -9.45 -16.13
N TRP A 100 -2.79 -8.21 -15.73
CA TRP A 100 -3.34 -7.98 -14.40
C TRP A 100 -4.81 -8.37 -14.32
N THR A 101 -5.24 -8.77 -13.13
CA THR A 101 -6.64 -8.98 -12.78
C THR A 101 -7.03 -8.08 -11.61
N MET A 102 -8.33 -7.84 -11.45
CA MET A 102 -8.88 -7.17 -10.30
C MET A 102 -9.89 -8.07 -9.58
N THR A 103 -9.79 -8.15 -8.27
CA THR A 103 -10.77 -8.79 -7.40
C THR A 103 -11.34 -7.76 -6.44
N THR A 104 -12.57 -7.96 -5.98
CA THR A 104 -13.24 -7.04 -5.04
C THR A 104 -13.57 -7.76 -3.75
N VAL A 105 -13.25 -7.14 -2.61
CA VAL A 105 -13.55 -7.62 -1.27
C VAL A 105 -14.44 -6.60 -0.59
N THR A 106 -15.63 -7.02 -0.19
CA THR A 106 -16.71 -6.13 0.29
C THR A 106 -17.48 -6.79 1.41
N GLY A 107 -18.34 -6.00 2.08
CA GLY A 107 -19.29 -6.59 3.02
C GLY A 107 -18.61 -7.26 4.22
N ALA A 108 -19.09 -8.45 4.55
CA ALA A 108 -18.57 -9.26 5.66
C ALA A 108 -17.22 -9.91 5.37
N ASP A 109 -16.73 -9.87 4.12
CA ASP A 109 -15.49 -10.53 3.73
C ASP A 109 -14.23 -9.71 4.03
N ILE A 110 -14.39 -8.46 4.47
CA ILE A 110 -13.28 -7.54 4.75
C ILE A 110 -12.40 -8.07 5.90
N ASP A 111 -12.99 -8.37 7.05
CA ASP A 111 -12.31 -8.92 8.22
C ASP A 111 -11.53 -10.23 7.92
N PRO A 112 -12.14 -11.28 7.35
CA PRO A 112 -11.40 -12.51 7.02
C PRO A 112 -10.34 -12.28 5.94
N PHE A 113 -10.53 -11.32 5.03
CA PHE A 113 -9.53 -10.96 4.04
C PHE A 113 -8.31 -10.30 4.69
N LEU A 114 -8.50 -9.24 5.47
CA LEU A 114 -7.42 -8.50 6.13
C LEU A 114 -6.61 -9.40 7.07
N THR A 115 -7.27 -10.31 7.77
CA THR A 115 -6.62 -11.19 8.77
C THR A 115 -5.94 -12.42 8.17
N ASN A 116 -6.49 -13.02 7.10
CA ASN A 116 -6.03 -14.34 6.63
C ASN A 116 -5.60 -14.40 5.16
N GLN A 117 -5.97 -13.42 4.34
CA GLN A 117 -5.77 -13.48 2.88
C GLN A 117 -4.90 -12.36 2.33
N LEU A 118 -4.73 -11.28 3.09
CA LEU A 118 -3.90 -10.15 2.69
C LEU A 118 -2.40 -10.56 2.66
N SER A 119 -1.83 -10.73 1.46
CA SER A 119 -0.45 -11.19 1.27
C SER A 119 0.16 -10.75 -0.07
N ALA A 120 1.43 -10.35 -0.06
CA ALA A 120 2.19 -10.04 -1.28
C ALA A 120 2.50 -11.28 -2.14
N THR A 121 2.22 -12.48 -1.65
CA THR A 121 2.31 -13.73 -2.44
C THR A 121 1.07 -13.99 -3.28
N SER A 122 -0.03 -13.28 -3.01
CA SER A 122 -1.33 -13.47 -3.67
C SER A 122 -1.78 -12.24 -4.45
N GLN A 123 -1.36 -11.04 -4.06
CA GLN A 123 -1.68 -9.79 -4.75
C GLN A 123 -0.52 -8.81 -4.76
N GLY A 124 -0.55 -7.90 -5.75
CA GLY A 124 0.46 -6.85 -5.89
C GLY A 124 -0.01 -5.52 -5.30
N ILE A 125 -1.29 -5.17 -5.50
CA ILE A 125 -1.83 -3.87 -5.10
C ILE A 125 -3.09 -4.09 -4.27
N LEU A 126 -3.15 -3.46 -3.09
CA LEU A 126 -4.38 -3.22 -2.32
C LEU A 126 -4.85 -1.79 -2.62
N ALA A 127 -6.00 -1.65 -3.26
CA ALA A 127 -6.65 -0.38 -3.54
C ALA A 127 -7.82 -0.18 -2.57
N ILE A 128 -7.76 0.88 -1.77
CA ILE A 128 -8.79 1.28 -0.82
C ILE A 128 -9.38 2.57 -1.38
N THR A 129 -10.59 2.49 -1.94
CA THR A 129 -11.25 3.69 -2.46
C THR A 129 -11.68 4.61 -1.32
N THR A 130 -12.13 5.81 -1.68
CA THR A 130 -12.70 6.78 -0.75
C THR A 130 -13.72 6.12 0.20
N ALA A 131 -13.73 6.56 1.45
CA ALA A 131 -14.65 6.07 2.48
C ALA A 131 -15.67 7.15 2.86
N GLY A 132 -16.95 6.78 2.88
CA GLY A 132 -18.03 7.63 3.41
C GLY A 132 -18.54 8.77 2.54
N LEU A 133 -18.27 8.79 1.22
CA LEU A 133 -18.65 9.92 0.36
C LEU A 133 -19.63 9.59 -0.78
N THR A 134 -19.59 8.38 -1.34
CA THR A 134 -20.52 7.96 -2.39
C THR A 134 -21.12 6.59 -2.13
N SER A 135 -22.11 6.22 -2.96
CA SER A 135 -22.75 4.92 -2.87
C SER A 135 -21.72 3.81 -3.07
N GLY A 136 -21.72 2.85 -2.14
CA GLY A 136 -20.86 1.67 -2.16
C GLY A 136 -19.46 1.88 -1.59
N ASP A 137 -19.15 3.05 -1.03
CA ASP A 137 -17.91 3.27 -0.28
C ASP A 137 -17.85 2.43 1.00
N LEU A 138 -16.62 2.23 1.49
CA LEU A 138 -16.36 1.72 2.83
C LEU A 138 -16.99 2.66 3.87
N THR A 139 -17.84 2.13 4.77
CA THR A 139 -18.51 2.92 5.82
C THR A 139 -18.73 2.11 7.10
N GLY A 140 -18.88 2.82 8.23
CA GLY A 140 -19.28 2.25 9.52
C GLY A 140 -18.35 1.14 9.98
N SER A 141 -18.92 0.01 10.39
CA SER A 141 -18.16 -1.11 10.96
C SER A 141 -17.11 -1.71 10.02
N LYS A 142 -17.23 -1.51 8.70
CA LYS A 142 -16.21 -1.97 7.74
C LYS A 142 -14.95 -1.10 7.80
N LEU A 143 -15.12 0.20 8.04
CA LEU A 143 -14.01 1.12 8.25
C LEU A 143 -13.36 0.85 9.61
N ASP A 144 -14.17 0.61 10.65
CA ASP A 144 -13.66 0.22 11.97
C ASP A 144 -12.80 -1.06 11.91
N GLN A 145 -13.16 -2.02 11.06
CA GLN A 145 -12.37 -3.24 10.81
C GLN A 145 -11.02 -2.92 10.17
N LEU A 146 -11.00 -2.10 9.12
CA LEU A 146 -9.76 -1.65 8.49
C LEU A 146 -8.86 -0.93 9.51
N ASP A 147 -9.43 -0.05 10.33
CA ASP A 147 -8.73 0.67 11.39
C ASP A 147 -8.14 -0.27 12.45
N ALA A 148 -8.88 -1.31 12.83
CA ALA A 148 -8.40 -2.33 13.76
C ALA A 148 -7.26 -3.19 13.19
N ASP A 149 -7.25 -3.42 11.87
CA ASP A 149 -6.32 -4.32 11.17
C ASP A 149 -5.19 -3.58 10.42
N GLY A 150 -4.87 -2.34 10.78
CA GLY A 150 -3.75 -1.60 10.18
C GLY A 150 -2.40 -2.32 10.24
N ALA A 151 -2.19 -3.18 11.24
CA ALA A 151 -0.99 -4.03 11.33
C ALA A 151 -0.89 -5.05 10.17
N SER A 152 -2.02 -5.60 9.72
CA SER A 152 -2.06 -6.52 8.57
C SER A 152 -1.69 -5.80 7.28
N VAL A 153 -2.15 -4.56 7.10
CA VAL A 153 -1.74 -3.70 5.96
C VAL A 153 -0.24 -3.39 6.01
N GLY A 154 0.30 -3.10 7.20
CA GLY A 154 1.74 -2.91 7.39
C GLY A 154 2.56 -4.18 7.08
N ASN A 155 2.08 -5.35 7.48
CA ASN A 155 2.70 -6.64 7.15
C ASN A 155 2.67 -6.91 5.64
N PHE A 156 1.55 -6.60 4.97
CA PHE A 156 1.43 -6.70 3.53
C PHE A 156 2.47 -5.84 2.82
N LEU A 157 2.58 -4.56 3.19
CA LEU A 157 3.58 -3.66 2.65
C LEU A 157 4.98 -4.23 2.89
N SER A 158 5.39 -4.48 4.13
CA SER A 158 6.73 -5.01 4.45
C SER A 158 7.09 -6.35 3.79
N SER A 159 6.10 -7.08 3.27
CA SER A 159 6.30 -8.30 2.47
C SER A 159 6.49 -8.05 0.97
N GLY A 160 6.49 -6.79 0.51
CA GLY A 160 6.58 -6.36 -0.88
C GLY A 160 5.23 -6.10 -1.56
N GLY A 161 4.17 -5.93 -0.79
CA GLY A 161 2.87 -5.48 -1.27
C GLY A 161 2.89 -3.99 -1.59
N SER A 162 1.84 -3.49 -2.23
CA SER A 162 1.68 -2.06 -2.52
C SER A 162 0.28 -1.59 -2.16
N VAL A 163 0.16 -0.42 -1.54
CA VAL A 163 -1.11 0.12 -1.05
C VAL A 163 -1.39 1.45 -1.73
N TRP A 164 -2.61 1.58 -2.23
CA TRP A 164 -3.19 2.85 -2.62
C TRP A 164 -4.45 3.07 -1.80
N ALA A 165 -4.56 4.23 -1.15
CA ALA A 165 -5.75 4.63 -0.41
C ALA A 165 -6.17 6.05 -0.77
N MET A 166 -7.47 6.22 -1.01
CA MET A 166 -8.10 7.51 -1.31
C MET A 166 -8.89 8.04 -0.10
N GLY A 167 -9.34 9.29 -0.19
CA GLY A 167 -9.88 10.09 0.90
C GLY A 167 -10.86 9.37 1.83
N GLU A 168 -10.57 9.38 3.13
CA GLU A 168 -11.52 8.94 4.15
C GLU A 168 -12.19 10.14 4.83
N VAL A 169 -13.50 10.04 5.06
CA VAL A 169 -14.29 11.11 5.65
C VAL A 169 -15.06 10.62 6.87
N GLY A 170 -14.95 11.36 7.97
CA GLY A 170 -15.71 11.12 9.20
C GLY A 170 -14.84 10.99 10.44
N SER A 171 -15.47 10.62 11.55
CA SER A 171 -14.75 10.27 12.78
C SER A 171 -14.06 8.93 12.59
N GLY A 172 -12.78 8.82 12.99
CA GLY A 172 -11.99 7.60 12.83
C GLY A 172 -11.27 7.49 11.47
N ALA A 173 -11.55 8.38 10.52
CA ALA A 173 -10.88 8.39 9.22
C ALA A 173 -9.35 8.30 9.39
N TRP A 174 -8.75 7.40 8.62
CA TRP A 174 -7.33 7.06 8.59
C TRP A 174 -6.81 6.43 9.89
N GLY A 175 -7.65 5.78 10.69
CA GLY A 175 -7.25 5.15 11.95
C GLY A 175 -6.16 4.08 11.79
N TRP A 176 -6.17 3.34 10.69
CA TRP A 176 -5.14 2.37 10.33
C TRP A 176 -3.81 3.00 9.90
N LEU A 177 -3.86 4.21 9.31
CA LEU A 177 -2.74 4.80 8.56
C LEU A 177 -1.47 5.03 9.41
N PRO A 178 -1.54 5.52 10.67
CA PRO A 178 -0.35 5.66 11.52
C PRO A 178 0.39 4.35 11.83
N SER A 179 -0.30 3.21 11.73
CA SER A 179 0.32 1.87 11.91
C SER A 179 1.12 1.43 10.68
N VAL A 180 0.83 2.04 9.52
CA VAL A 180 1.46 1.74 8.24
C VAL A 180 2.54 2.76 7.88
N VAL A 181 2.26 4.05 8.11
CA VAL A 181 3.19 5.16 7.81
C VAL A 181 3.45 5.94 9.10
N PRO A 182 4.41 5.52 9.93
CA PRO A 182 4.68 6.19 11.20
C PRO A 182 5.00 7.68 11.03
N GLY A 183 4.38 8.53 11.84
CA GLY A 183 4.57 9.99 11.79
C GLY A 183 3.79 10.70 10.70
N ILE A 184 2.95 9.98 9.94
CA ILE A 184 1.92 10.62 9.13
C ILE A 184 0.86 11.24 10.01
N SER A 185 0.30 12.36 9.56
CA SER A 185 -0.82 13.01 10.22
C SER A 185 -1.77 13.57 9.19
N THR A 186 -3.04 13.28 9.37
CA THR A 186 -4.13 13.79 8.53
C THR A 186 -4.70 15.02 9.18
N THR A 187 -4.87 16.08 8.40
CA THR A 187 -5.69 17.22 8.78
C THR A 187 -7.06 17.03 8.14
N GLY A 188 -8.10 17.18 8.96
CA GLY A 188 -9.46 17.26 8.47
C GLY A 188 -9.68 18.43 7.50
N PHE A 189 -10.86 18.45 6.90
CA PHE A 189 -11.28 19.33 5.80
C PHE A 189 -10.64 20.73 5.77
N GLY A 190 -10.06 21.09 4.63
CA GLY A 190 -9.81 22.48 4.29
C GLY A 190 -11.13 23.20 4.02
N THR A 191 -11.33 24.38 4.61
CA THR A 191 -12.56 25.19 4.45
C THR A 191 -12.62 26.00 3.16
N GLY A 192 -11.70 25.77 2.20
CA GLY A 192 -11.45 26.68 1.08
C GLY A 192 -11.45 26.00 -0.28
N GLY A 193 -12.64 25.64 -0.79
CA GLY A 193 -12.82 25.21 -2.19
C GLY A 193 -12.15 23.88 -2.49
N PHE A 194 -12.94 22.82 -2.56
CA PHE A 194 -12.47 21.44 -2.58
C PHE A 194 -11.76 20.98 -3.86
N GLN A 195 -11.31 21.88 -4.74
CA GLN A 195 -10.70 21.53 -6.03
C GLN A 195 -9.33 22.21 -6.17
N GLN A 196 -8.76 22.23 -7.37
CA GLN A 196 -7.47 22.84 -7.70
C GLN A 196 -6.25 22.08 -7.18
N ILE A 197 -6.32 20.73 -7.22
CA ILE A 197 -5.12 19.92 -7.02
C ILE A 197 -4.13 20.27 -8.14
N THR A 198 -2.90 20.56 -7.75
CA THR A 198 -1.77 20.79 -8.63
C THR A 198 -0.74 19.71 -8.36
N LEU A 199 -0.28 19.03 -9.41
CA LEU A 199 0.81 18.07 -9.27
C LEU A 199 2.13 18.80 -8.99
N THR A 200 2.91 18.27 -8.05
CA THR A 200 4.30 18.72 -7.87
C THR A 200 5.19 18.18 -8.99
N SER A 201 6.46 18.57 -9.03
CA SER A 201 7.43 17.95 -9.96
C SER A 201 7.53 16.45 -9.75
N ASP A 202 7.49 16.01 -8.49
CA ASP A 202 7.55 14.59 -8.13
C ASP A 202 6.25 13.88 -8.51
N GLY A 203 5.09 14.54 -8.38
CA GLY A 203 3.81 14.02 -8.88
C GLY A 203 3.78 13.85 -10.39
N ALA A 204 4.24 14.83 -11.14
CA ALA A 204 4.33 14.74 -12.60
C ALA A 204 5.29 13.62 -13.06
N ALA A 205 6.37 13.38 -12.30
CA ALA A 205 7.27 12.25 -12.55
C ALA A 205 6.65 10.90 -12.15
N ALA A 206 5.89 10.88 -11.05
CA ALA A 206 5.21 9.70 -10.52
C ALA A 206 4.03 9.25 -11.40
N PHE A 207 3.37 10.18 -12.11
CA PHE A 207 2.22 9.91 -12.97
C PHE A 207 2.46 10.38 -14.41
N PRO A 208 3.30 9.67 -15.20
CA PRO A 208 3.60 10.08 -16.57
C PRO A 208 2.34 10.21 -17.43
N GLY A 209 2.16 11.39 -18.04
CA GLY A 209 1.01 11.68 -18.90
C GLY A 209 -0.19 12.30 -18.18
N LEU A 210 -0.19 12.35 -16.85
CA LEU A 210 -1.17 13.10 -16.06
C LEU A 210 -0.69 14.54 -15.86
N THR A 211 -1.57 15.51 -16.04
CA THR A 211 -1.28 16.93 -15.85
C THR A 211 -2.07 17.51 -14.67
N SER A 212 -1.68 18.71 -14.21
CA SER A 212 -2.45 19.42 -13.19
C SER A 212 -3.87 19.76 -13.67
N ASP A 213 -4.09 19.98 -14.97
CA ASP A 213 -5.43 20.25 -15.50
C ASP A 213 -6.35 19.03 -15.37
N ASP A 214 -5.81 17.81 -15.48
CA ASP A 214 -6.57 16.56 -15.34
C ASP A 214 -7.06 16.34 -13.89
N VAL A 215 -6.30 16.83 -12.90
CA VAL A 215 -6.63 16.69 -11.47
C VAL A 215 -7.20 17.96 -10.85
N ALA A 216 -7.19 19.09 -11.56
CA ALA A 216 -7.65 20.37 -11.03
C ALA A 216 -9.14 20.37 -10.67
N SER A 217 -9.97 19.55 -11.31
CA SER A 217 -11.40 19.42 -10.98
C SER A 217 -11.70 18.37 -9.92
N VAL A 218 -10.71 17.59 -9.49
CA VAL A 218 -10.91 16.50 -8.53
C VAL A 218 -11.13 17.10 -7.14
N THR A 219 -12.19 16.64 -6.49
CA THR A 219 -12.54 17.09 -5.15
C THR A 219 -11.60 16.44 -4.14
N TRP A 220 -11.14 17.17 -3.13
CA TRP A 220 -10.34 16.64 -2.03
C TRP A 220 -10.98 16.96 -0.68
N ASN A 221 -10.89 16.00 0.24
CA ASN A 221 -11.59 16.00 1.52
C ASN A 221 -10.65 15.91 2.73
N SER A 222 -9.41 15.45 2.50
CA SER A 222 -8.37 15.34 3.51
C SER A 222 -7.06 15.94 3.00
N GLY A 223 -6.27 16.50 3.91
CA GLY A 223 -4.90 16.92 3.62
C GLY A 223 -3.91 16.39 4.66
N PHE A 224 -2.62 16.60 4.43
CA PHE A 224 -1.53 16.16 5.31
C PHE A 224 -0.62 17.35 5.63
N GLN A 225 -0.70 17.92 6.84
CA GLN A 225 -0.01 19.18 7.18
C GLN A 225 1.09 19.05 8.23
N HIS A 226 1.14 17.99 9.04
CA HIS A 226 2.05 17.89 10.20
C HIS A 226 3.04 16.72 10.16
N GLY A 227 3.23 16.12 8.98
CA GLY A 227 4.17 15.04 8.75
C GLY A 227 3.68 14.11 7.66
N THR A 228 4.54 13.79 6.69
CA THR A 228 4.25 12.84 5.61
C THR A 228 4.68 11.41 5.94
N GLY A 229 5.25 11.20 7.14
CA GLY A 229 5.87 9.94 7.53
C GLY A 229 6.94 9.44 6.55
N GLY A 230 7.62 10.37 5.88
CA GLY A 230 8.66 10.06 4.89
C GLY A 230 8.15 9.88 3.46
N LEU A 231 6.84 10.02 3.22
CA LEU A 231 6.30 10.06 1.85
C LEU A 231 6.59 11.41 1.18
N THR A 232 6.75 11.38 -0.14
CA THR A 232 6.91 12.55 -1.00
C THR A 232 5.54 13.17 -1.28
N VAL A 233 5.48 14.51 -1.32
CA VAL A 233 4.28 15.23 -1.73
C VAL A 233 4.18 15.22 -3.25
N LEU A 234 3.20 14.49 -3.78
CA LEU A 234 2.95 14.35 -5.22
C LEU A 234 1.92 15.37 -5.73
N GLY A 235 1.05 15.86 -4.85
CA GLY A 235 0.03 16.84 -5.22
C GLY A 235 -0.38 17.70 -4.05
N THR A 236 -0.65 18.97 -4.35
CA THR A 236 -1.04 19.99 -3.36
C THR A 236 -2.31 20.71 -3.80
N ALA A 237 -3.08 21.22 -2.86
CA ALA A 237 -4.20 22.11 -3.14
C ALA A 237 -4.21 23.32 -2.19
N PRO A 238 -4.81 24.46 -2.58
CA PRO A 238 -5.02 25.59 -1.69
C PRO A 238 -5.82 25.19 -0.44
N ALA A 239 -5.39 25.61 0.74
CA ALA A 239 -6.07 25.30 2.00
C ALA A 239 -6.00 26.49 2.96
N GLY A 240 -7.12 27.21 3.12
CA GLY A 240 -7.17 28.43 3.93
C GLY A 240 -6.25 29.51 3.37
N ASP A 241 -5.28 29.96 4.17
CA ASP A 241 -4.22 30.91 3.78
C ASP A 241 -2.96 30.24 3.23
N GLY A 242 -2.93 28.91 3.14
CA GLY A 242 -1.77 28.13 2.72
C GLY A 242 -2.08 27.08 1.65
N SER A 243 -1.26 26.03 1.65
CA SER A 243 -1.38 24.86 0.76
C SER A 243 -1.37 23.59 1.60
N ALA A 244 -2.26 22.66 1.30
CA ALA A 244 -2.25 21.31 1.86
C ALA A 244 -1.55 20.35 0.90
N ALA A 245 -0.78 19.40 1.44
CA ALA A 245 -0.46 18.19 0.69
C ALA A 245 -1.71 17.33 0.60
N VAL A 246 -2.09 16.91 -0.61
CA VAL A 246 -3.30 16.14 -0.89
C VAL A 246 -2.97 14.75 -1.41
N ILE A 247 -1.88 14.62 -2.17
CA ILE A 247 -1.41 13.34 -2.69
C ILE A 247 -0.01 13.12 -2.13
N LEU A 248 0.18 12.02 -1.42
CA LEU A 248 1.45 11.55 -0.89
C LEU A 248 1.81 10.22 -1.55
N GLY A 249 3.10 9.98 -1.78
CA GLY A 249 3.54 8.64 -2.14
C GLY A 249 5.05 8.52 -2.27
N ASN A 250 5.50 7.33 -2.66
CA ASN A 250 6.91 6.98 -2.80
C ASN A 250 7.30 6.39 -4.16
N LEU A 251 6.47 6.67 -5.18
CA LEU A 251 6.76 6.30 -6.56
C LEU A 251 8.09 6.96 -6.98
N GLY A 252 9.08 6.16 -7.39
CA GLY A 252 10.40 6.63 -7.85
C GLY A 252 11.57 6.51 -6.87
N ALA A 253 11.31 6.40 -5.56
CA ALA A 253 12.34 6.06 -4.56
C ALA A 253 11.66 5.56 -3.27
N PRO A 254 11.74 4.26 -2.92
CA PRO A 254 11.09 3.77 -1.71
C PRO A 254 11.73 4.41 -0.47
N PRO A 255 10.96 5.01 0.46
CA PRO A 255 11.41 5.20 1.82
C PRO A 255 11.72 3.82 2.39
N ALA A 256 12.82 3.74 3.14
CA ALA A 256 13.04 2.58 3.98
C ALA A 256 12.00 2.65 5.11
N PHE A 257 10.85 2.00 4.93
CA PHE A 257 9.97 1.75 6.07
C PHE A 257 10.78 0.94 7.08
N PRO A 258 10.84 1.35 8.36
CA PRO A 258 11.44 0.50 9.37
C PRO A 258 10.67 -0.82 9.33
N PRO A 259 11.34 -1.98 9.35
CA PRO A 259 10.64 -3.25 9.42
C PRO A 259 9.71 -3.19 10.62
N VAL A 260 8.40 -3.23 10.35
CA VAL A 260 7.39 -3.42 11.39
C VAL A 260 7.83 -4.68 12.10
N GLY A 261 7.94 -4.65 13.43
CA GLY A 261 8.47 -5.75 14.21
C GLY A 261 7.56 -6.97 14.07
N VAL A 262 7.68 -7.73 12.98
CA VAL A 262 7.00 -9.00 12.80
C VAL A 262 7.54 -9.87 13.92
N PRO A 263 6.69 -10.38 14.83
CA PRO A 263 7.13 -11.33 15.84
C PRO A 263 7.85 -12.45 15.12
N ALA A 264 9.13 -12.68 15.48
CA ALA A 264 9.95 -13.66 14.79
C ALA A 264 9.17 -14.98 14.70
N PRO A 265 9.02 -15.59 13.51
CA PRO A 265 8.29 -16.84 13.40
C PRO A 265 8.93 -17.85 14.36
N PRO A 266 8.15 -18.75 14.97
CA PRO A 266 8.65 -19.73 15.94
C PRO A 266 9.77 -20.64 15.36
N ALA A 267 10.00 -20.59 14.05
CA ALA A 267 11.17 -21.16 13.38
C ALA A 267 12.53 -20.70 13.95
N VAL A 268 12.66 -19.45 14.43
CA VAL A 268 13.92 -18.98 15.06
C VAL A 268 14.15 -19.66 16.41
N VAL A 269 13.07 -19.93 17.16
CA VAL A 269 13.14 -20.75 18.38
C VAL A 269 13.55 -22.19 18.04
N LEU A 270 13.06 -22.76 16.94
CA LEU A 270 13.44 -24.10 16.48
C LEU A 270 14.91 -24.22 16.08
N LEU A 271 15.49 -23.20 15.44
CA LEU A 271 16.92 -23.16 15.11
C LEU A 271 17.79 -23.06 16.38
N ALA A 272 17.37 -22.25 17.36
CA ALA A 272 18.04 -22.14 18.65
C ALA A 272 17.95 -23.46 19.45
N VAL A 273 16.79 -24.12 19.46
CA VAL A 273 16.59 -25.43 20.11
C VAL A 273 17.41 -26.51 19.39
N GLY A 274 17.44 -26.50 18.06
CA GLY A 274 18.24 -27.43 17.25
C GLY A 274 19.75 -27.30 17.51
N ALA A 275 20.25 -26.07 17.58
CA ALA A 275 21.66 -25.81 17.93
C ALA A 275 22.00 -26.25 19.36
N CYS A 276 21.12 -25.99 20.33
CA CYS A 276 21.26 -26.45 21.71
C CYS A 276 21.24 -27.99 21.81
N ALA A 277 20.35 -28.67 21.08
CA ALA A 277 20.27 -30.13 21.06
C ALA A 277 21.53 -30.76 20.45
N MET A 278 22.08 -30.19 19.38
CA MET A 278 23.35 -30.64 18.79
C MET A 278 24.54 -30.41 19.73
N ALA A 279 24.59 -29.27 20.43
CA ALA A 279 25.64 -29.00 21.42
C ALA A 279 25.56 -29.96 22.62
N ALA A 280 24.35 -30.28 23.10
CA ALA A 280 24.13 -31.24 24.18
C ALA A 280 24.51 -32.67 23.78
N ARG A 281 24.23 -33.08 22.55
CA ARG A 281 24.58 -34.41 22.03
C ARG A 281 26.10 -34.60 21.89
N ARG A 282 26.83 -33.54 21.54
CA ARG A 282 28.32 -33.56 21.49
C ARG A 282 28.96 -33.77 22.86
N ARG A 283 28.34 -33.34 23.95
CA ARG A 283 28.89 -33.51 25.32
C ARG A 283 28.72 -34.91 25.90
N ARG A 284 27.90 -35.78 25.29
CA ARG A 284 27.68 -37.16 25.76
C ARG A 284 28.60 -38.20 25.11
N THR A 285 29.43 -37.79 24.15
CA THR A 285 30.32 -38.70 23.38
C THR A 285 31.80 -38.51 23.71
N VAL A 286 32.09 -37.75 24.78
CA VAL A 286 33.42 -37.64 25.42
C VAL A 286 33.28 -38.18 26.83
#